data_AF-A0A368XSS8-F1
#
_entry.id   AF-A0A368XSS8-F1
#
_cell.length_a   1.000
_cell.length_b   1.000
_cell.length_c   1.000
_cell.angle_alpha   90.00
_cell.angle_beta   90.00
_cell.angle_gamma   90.00
#
_symmetry.space_group_name_H-M   'P 1'
#
loop_
_entity.id
_entity.type
_entity.pdbx_description
1 polymer ?
#
loop_
_entity_poly.entity_id
_entity_poly.type
_entity_poly.pdbx_seq_one_letter_code
_entity_poly.pdbx_strand_id
1 'polypeptide(L)'
;MNAITAPLSLHSLLARLEASETIAVVEHEFNEAAEAPWISLEVGQLDATVTLDLQDSRVLIMTADNQALYVKRISADWDQSVFEFLNVLASAVESKAVTA
;
A
#
# COMPACT_ATOMS: atom_id res chain seq x y z
N MET A 1 -21.28 -2.51 3.65
CA MET A 1 -20.19 -1.55 3.37
C MET A 1 -20.25 -1.23 1.89
N ASN A 2 -20.49 0.03 1.53
CA ASN A 2 -20.71 0.44 0.15
C ASN A 2 -19.38 0.49 -0.61
N ALA A 3 -19.39 0.01 -1.87
CA ALA A 3 -18.24 0.03 -2.78
C ALA A 3 -17.60 1.43 -2.98
N ILE A 4 -18.30 2.48 -2.56
CA ILE A 4 -17.88 3.89 -2.68
C ILE A 4 -16.85 4.31 -1.60
N THR A 5 -16.73 3.58 -0.48
CA THR A 5 -15.82 3.99 0.62
C THR A 5 -14.38 3.54 0.44
N ALA A 6 -14.12 2.47 -0.31
CA ALA A 6 -12.76 1.96 -0.50
C ALA A 6 -11.86 2.89 -1.35
N PRO A 7 -12.34 3.47 -2.48
CA PRO A 7 -11.58 4.45 -3.23
C PRO A 7 -11.25 5.71 -2.41
N LEU A 8 -12.18 6.22 -1.61
CA LEU A 8 -11.92 7.38 -0.72
C LEU A 8 -10.85 7.08 0.35
N SER A 9 -10.87 5.85 0.88
CA SER A 9 -9.88 5.39 1.86
C SER A 9 -8.49 5.23 1.22
N LEU A 10 -8.41 4.89 -0.07
CA LEU A 10 -7.16 4.83 -0.82
C LEU A 10 -6.54 6.22 -1.02
N HIS A 11 -7.32 7.25 -1.32
CA HIS A 11 -6.83 8.63 -1.36
C HIS A 11 -6.30 9.08 0.01
N SER A 12 -7.00 8.69 1.08
CA SER A 12 -6.57 8.98 2.46
C SER A 12 -5.30 8.21 2.84
N LEU A 13 -5.09 7.03 2.27
CA LEU A 13 -3.83 6.28 2.41
C LEU A 13 -2.70 6.99 1.64
N LEU A 14 -2.93 7.37 0.38
CA LEU A 14 -1.95 8.11 -0.43
C LEU A 14 -1.45 9.36 0.32
N ALA A 15 -2.36 10.21 0.81
CA ALA A 15 -1.98 11.42 1.52
C ALA A 15 -1.12 11.16 2.77
N ARG A 16 -1.35 10.05 3.47
CA ARG A 16 -0.50 9.64 4.61
C ARG A 16 0.86 9.11 4.16
N LEU A 17 0.92 8.42 3.03
CA LEU A 17 2.17 7.91 2.44
C LEU A 17 3.03 9.06 1.91
N GLU A 18 2.45 10.04 1.22
CA GLU A 18 3.16 11.25 0.75
C GLU A 18 3.68 12.12 1.89
N ALA A 19 3.03 12.06 3.07
CA ALA A 19 3.50 12.73 4.28
C ALA A 19 4.51 11.90 5.08
N SER A 20 4.80 10.66 4.68
CA SER A 20 5.78 9.80 5.34
C SER A 20 7.20 10.19 4.95
N GLU A 21 8.12 10.20 5.92
CA GLU A 21 9.55 10.44 5.66
C GLU A 21 10.30 9.17 5.24
N THR A 22 9.72 7.97 5.47
CA THR A 22 10.39 6.67 5.31
C THR A 22 9.87 5.86 4.13
N ILE A 23 8.79 6.32 3.49
CA ILE A 23 8.14 5.65 2.37
C ILE A 23 8.01 6.68 1.26
N ALA A 24 8.59 6.41 0.10
CA ALA A 24 8.43 7.27 -1.07
C ALA A 24 7.32 6.73 -1.96
N VAL A 25 6.41 7.60 -2.41
CA VAL A 25 5.43 7.28 -3.44
C VAL A 25 6.07 7.51 -4.80
N VAL A 26 6.08 6.49 -5.65
CA VAL A 26 6.67 6.54 -6.99
C VAL A 26 5.63 6.93 -8.03
N GLU A 27 4.51 6.23 -8.04
CA GLU A 27 3.41 6.41 -8.99
C GLU A 27 2.11 5.84 -8.39
N HIS A 28 0.95 6.28 -8.87
CA HIS A 28 -0.33 5.72 -8.46
C HIS A 28 -1.38 5.89 -9.56
N GLU A 29 -2.37 4.99 -9.58
CA GLU A 29 -3.53 5.07 -10.47
C GLU A 29 -4.80 4.74 -9.68
N PHE A 30 -5.79 5.63 -9.80
CA PHE A 30 -7.09 5.51 -9.12
C PHE A 30 -8.24 5.28 -10.10
N ASN A 31 -7.95 5.13 -11.39
CA ASN A 31 -8.95 5.16 -12.44
C ASN A 31 -10.10 4.16 -12.21
N GLU A 32 -11.31 4.60 -12.54
CA GLU A 32 -12.54 3.82 -12.45
C GLU A 32 -12.69 2.83 -13.64
N ALA A 33 -11.70 2.78 -14.55
CA ALA A 33 -11.72 2.03 -15.79
C ALA A 33 -10.93 0.71 -15.69
N ALA A 34 -11.67 -0.39 -15.57
CA ALA A 34 -11.28 -1.80 -15.75
C ALA A 34 -10.12 -2.40 -14.92
N GLU A 35 -9.13 -1.62 -14.48
CA GLU A 35 -8.00 -2.07 -13.69
C GLU A 35 -8.17 -1.74 -12.19
N ALA A 36 -7.59 -2.58 -11.34
CA ALA A 36 -7.62 -2.42 -9.90
C ALA A 36 -6.79 -1.19 -9.49
N PRO A 37 -7.31 -0.25 -8.67
CA PRO A 37 -6.54 0.91 -8.21
C PRO A 37 -5.27 0.49 -7.48
N TRP A 38 -4.17 1.25 -7.66
CA TRP A 38 -2.88 0.89 -7.09
C TRP A 38 -2.00 2.09 -6.75
N ILE A 39 -1.03 1.86 -5.86
CA ILE A 39 0.02 2.81 -5.47
C ILE A 39 1.36 2.07 -5.47
N SER A 40 2.31 2.54 -6.27
CA SER A 40 3.70 2.08 -6.30
C SER A 40 4.53 2.88 -5.31
N LEU A 41 5.33 2.18 -4.51
CA LEU A 41 6.06 2.69 -3.36
C LEU A 41 7.49 2.18 -3.36
N GLU A 42 8.40 3.00 -2.85
CA GLU A 42 9.72 2.59 -2.40
C GLU A 42 9.73 2.65 -0.87
N VAL A 43 9.98 1.50 -0.24
CA VAL A 43 10.04 1.32 1.21
C VAL A 43 11.50 0.98 1.54
N GLY A 44 12.31 1.99 1.89
CA GLY A 44 13.76 1.80 2.02
C GLY A 44 14.42 1.39 0.70
N GLN A 45 14.89 0.16 0.57
CA GLN A 45 15.43 -0.41 -0.69
C GLN A 45 14.47 -1.42 -1.35
N LEU A 46 13.22 -1.46 -0.90
CA LEU A 46 12.22 -2.42 -1.35
C LEU A 46 11.16 -1.73 -2.19
N ASP A 47 11.04 -2.15 -3.45
CA ASP A 47 9.93 -1.76 -4.32
C ASP A 47 8.67 -2.57 -3.96
N ALA A 48 7.58 -1.86 -3.67
CA ALA A 48 6.30 -2.46 -3.30
C ALA A 48 5.12 -1.77 -3.98
N THR A 49 4.08 -2.53 -4.30
CA THR A 49 2.83 -2.02 -4.87
C THR A 49 1.68 -2.37 -3.96
N VAL A 50 0.89 -1.37 -3.55
CA VAL A 50 -0.40 -1.54 -2.89
C VAL A 50 -1.47 -1.61 -3.97
N THR A 51 -2.28 -2.67 -4.00
CA THR A 51 -3.36 -2.85 -4.99
C THR A 51 -4.69 -3.12 -4.31
N LEU A 52 -5.75 -2.46 -4.77
CA LEU A 52 -7.12 -2.67 -4.31
C LEU A 52 -7.86 -3.59 -5.27
N ASP A 53 -7.97 -4.85 -4.88
CA ASP A 53 -8.87 -5.80 -5.53
C ASP A 53 -10.30 -5.56 -5.04
N LEU A 54 -11.04 -4.73 -5.78
CA LEU A 54 -12.43 -4.42 -5.48
C LEU A 54 -13.37 -5.61 -5.72
N GLN A 55 -13.00 -6.54 -6.61
CA GLN A 55 -13.80 -7.72 -6.92
C GLN A 55 -13.84 -8.67 -5.72
N ASP A 56 -12.68 -8.97 -5.14
CA ASP A 56 -12.58 -9.83 -3.95
C ASP A 56 -12.66 -9.04 -2.63
N SER A 57 -12.78 -7.72 -2.70
CA SER A 57 -12.76 -6.80 -1.55
C SER A 57 -11.50 -6.98 -0.70
N ARG A 58 -10.33 -6.92 -1.32
CA ARG A 58 -9.01 -7.09 -0.67
C ARG A 58 -8.06 -5.97 -1.05
N VAL A 59 -7.14 -5.69 -0.14
CA VAL A 59 -5.92 -4.95 -0.42
C VAL A 59 -4.75 -5.92 -0.39
N LEU A 60 -3.89 -5.80 -1.39
CA LEU A 60 -2.65 -6.57 -1.52
C LEU A 60 -1.47 -5.61 -1.45
N ILE A 61 -0.39 -6.06 -0.85
CA ILE A 61 0.92 -5.41 -0.96
C ILE A 61 1.87 -6.45 -1.53
N MET A 62 2.41 -6.16 -2.69
CA MET A 62 3.26 -7.07 -3.45
C MET A 62 4.59 -6.41 -3.75
N THR A 63 5.65 -7.21 -3.83
CA THR A 63 6.94 -6.75 -4.35
C THR A 63 6.94 -6.69 -5.88
N ALA A 64 7.97 -6.06 -6.45
CA ALA A 64 8.19 -6.02 -7.90
C ALA A 64 8.33 -7.42 -8.55
N ASP A 65 8.75 -8.45 -7.80
CA ASP A 65 8.81 -9.85 -8.26
C ASP A 65 7.51 -10.65 -8.01
N ASN A 66 6.39 -9.95 -7.76
CA ASN A 66 5.06 -10.50 -7.51
C ASN A 66 4.94 -11.39 -6.27
N GLN A 67 5.80 -11.21 -5.25
CA GLN A 67 5.61 -11.87 -3.96
C GLN A 67 4.66 -11.06 -3.09
N ALA A 68 3.62 -11.71 -2.57
CA ALA A 68 2.69 -11.06 -1.64
C ALA A 68 3.33 -10.91 -0.26
N LEU A 69 3.50 -9.66 0.20
CA LEU A 69 3.98 -9.33 1.54
C LEU A 69 2.83 -9.20 2.54
N TYR A 70 1.68 -8.74 2.05
CA TYR A 70 0.51 -8.47 2.87
C TYR A 70 -0.77 -8.66 2.07
N VAL A 71 -1.77 -9.30 2.69
CA VAL A 71 -3.11 -9.42 2.12
C VAL A 71 -4.12 -9.17 3.24
N LYS A 72 -5.04 -8.24 3.03
CA LYS A 72 -6.10 -7.94 3.99
C LYS A 72 -7.43 -7.74 3.29
N ARG A 73 -8.52 -8.17 3.94
CA ARG A 73 -9.88 -7.87 3.50
C ARG A 73 -10.18 -6.39 3.72
N ILE A 74 -10.73 -5.72 2.71
CA ILE A 74 -11.24 -4.36 2.82
C ILE A 74 -12.37 -4.36 3.85
N SER A 75 -12.11 -3.68 4.95
CA SER A 75 -12.95 -3.55 6.15
C SER A 75 -12.80 -2.11 6.66
N ALA A 76 -13.47 -1.73 7.74
CA ALA A 76 -13.18 -0.43 8.37
C ALA A 76 -11.68 -0.36 8.71
N ASP A 77 -11.07 0.80 8.53
CA ASP A 77 -9.68 1.10 8.91
C ASP A 77 -8.62 0.22 8.19
N TRP A 78 -8.96 -0.36 7.03
CA TRP A 78 -8.01 -1.16 6.26
C TRP A 78 -6.79 -0.35 5.84
N ASP A 79 -7.01 0.91 5.48
CA ASP A 79 -6.03 1.92 5.08
C ASP A 79 -5.06 2.23 6.22
N GLN A 80 -5.56 2.37 7.45
CA GLN A 80 -4.73 2.54 8.64
C GLN A 80 -3.83 1.31 8.87
N SER A 81 -4.40 0.12 8.71
CA SER A 81 -3.65 -1.14 8.88
C SER A 81 -2.55 -1.32 7.82
N VAL A 82 -2.82 -0.91 6.58
CA VAL A 82 -1.83 -0.92 5.50
C VAL A 82 -0.72 0.09 5.81
N PHE A 83 -1.07 1.29 6.25
CA PHE A 83 -0.09 2.31 6.62
C PHE A 83 0.82 1.84 7.77
N GLU A 84 0.25 1.25 8.83
CA GLU A 84 1.03 0.70 9.95
C GLU A 84 1.96 -0.43 9.50
N PHE A 85 1.47 -1.35 8.66
CA PHE A 85 2.29 -2.41 8.09
C PHE A 85 3.48 -1.85 7.30
N LEU A 86 3.26 -0.86 6.43
CA LEU A 86 4.31 -0.26 5.61
C LEU A 86 5.35 0.46 6.48
N ASN A 87 4.96 1.14 7.56
CA ASN A 87 5.90 1.76 8.50
C ASN A 87 6.76 0.74 9.26
N VAL A 88 6.15 -0.38 9.69
CA VAL A 88 6.89 -1.50 10.30
C VAL A 88 7.86 -2.12 9.30
N LEU A 89 7.41 -2.29 8.05
CA LEU A 89 8.25 -2.80 6.96
C LEU A 89 9.44 -1.87 6.70
N ALA A 90 9.21 -0.56 6.58
CA ALA A 90 10.25 0.47 6.42
C ALA A 90 11.31 0.38 7.52
N SER A 91 10.88 0.32 8.78
CA SER A 91 11.77 0.19 9.94
C SER A 91 12.61 -1.09 9.88
N ALA A 92 12.02 -2.20 9.42
CA ALA A 92 12.70 -3.49 9.33
C ALA A 92 13.74 -3.55 8.19
N VAL A 93 13.49 -2.90 7.06
CA VAL A 93 14.42 -2.87 5.92
C VAL A 93 15.57 -1.88 6.14
N GLU A 94 15.33 -0.73 6.76
CA GLU A 94 16.39 0.22 7.15
C GLU A 94 17.35 -0.39 8.17
N SER A 95 16.82 -1.13 9.15
CA SER A 95 17.64 -1.80 10.17
C SER A 95 18.64 -2.80 9.56
N LYS A 96 18.30 -3.44 8.44
CA LYS A 96 19.22 -4.36 7.74
C LYS A 96 20.36 -3.64 7.03
N ALA A 97 20.13 -2.42 6.51
CA ALA A 97 21.14 -1.65 5.79
C ALA A 97 22.26 -1.13 6.69
N VAL A 98 22.00 -0.93 7.99
CA VAL A 98 23.01 -0.48 8.97
C VAL A 98 23.89 -1.62 9.49
N THR A 99 23.45 -2.86 9.33
CA THR A 99 24.17 -4.06 9.84
C THR A 99 24.97 -4.83 8.78
N ALA A 100 24.99 -4.36 7.53
CA ALA A 100 25.66 -5.00 6.40
C ALA A 100 27.02 -4.35 6.09
#